data_AF-A0A9D1MDP8-F1
#
_entry.id   AF-A0A9D1MDP8-F1
#
_cell.length_a   1.000
_cell.length_b   1.000
_cell.length_c   1.000
_cell.angle_alpha   90.00
_cell.angle_beta   90.00
_cell.angle_gamma   90.00
#
_symmetry.space_group_name_H-M   'P 1'
#
loop_
_entity.id
_entity.type
_entity.pdbx_description
1 polymer ?
#
loop_
_entity_poly.entity_id
_entity_poly.type
_entity_poly.pdbx_seq_one_letter_code
_entity_poly.pdbx_strand_id
1 'polypeptide(L)'
;MACGLLGIILNALLFAGKLFAGMLSGSVAVTADAFNNLSDAGSSIVSMLGFKLAGQKADSYHPFGHGRMEYVAGLIVAMLIVLMGAELAQSGLEKIAEPQQVTFTALTAVILSASIAVKLFMFAYNRVIGSRIGSVSMLAASTDSISDTAATAVVLISAVVSHFTGIQIDGWCGTAVGLFIIYAGCRAAYDTVSPLLGQRPSGEFVENVKKTVLAHREIEGVHDIVVHNYGPECVMVTLHAEVPAEGDILALHDAVDAAERDLEETLGCIATIHMDPVVNDADTRRLREETAEAVKRIDQRITIHDFRAADCSGGKRLSFDALVPFGMEKSDEELTAMIRDSAAAETGCEIDVKVEKGYV
;
A
#
# COMPACT_ATOMS: atom_id res chain seq x y z
N MET A 1 -18.03 11.54 6.14
CA MET A 1 -18.57 11.92 4.82
C MET A 1 -18.73 13.44 4.65
N ALA A 2 -19.47 14.15 5.52
CA ALA A 2 -19.67 15.60 5.39
C ALA A 2 -18.36 16.44 5.40
N CYS A 3 -17.39 16.09 6.26
CA CYS A 3 -16.08 16.75 6.32
C CYS A 3 -15.28 16.60 5.01
N GLY A 4 -15.34 15.42 4.38
CA GLY A 4 -14.68 15.14 3.10
C GLY A 4 -15.32 15.93 1.95
N LEU A 5 -16.65 16.00 1.91
CA LEU A 5 -17.38 16.78 0.90
C LEU A 5 -17.04 18.27 0.98
N LEU A 6 -16.96 18.82 2.20
CA LEU A 6 -16.53 20.21 2.40
C LEU A 6 -15.11 20.45 1.86
N GLY A 7 -14.17 19.54 2.15
CA GLY A 7 -12.80 19.62 1.62
C GLY A 7 -12.75 19.60 0.09
N ILE A 8 -13.53 18.72 -0.55
CA ILE A 8 -13.64 18.65 -2.02
C ILE A 8 -14.16 19.96 -2.60
N ILE A 9 -15.26 20.49 -2.05
CA ILE A 9 -15.88 21.72 -2.55
C ILE A 9 -14.92 22.90 -2.40
N LEU A 10 -14.26 23.05 -1.24
CA LEU A 10 -13.33 24.14 -1.01
C LEU A 10 -12.13 24.07 -1.95
N ASN A 11 -11.51 22.89 -2.12
CA ASN A 11 -10.39 22.72 -3.04
C ASN A 11 -10.79 22.95 -4.51
N ALA A 12 -11.99 22.53 -4.92
CA ALA A 12 -12.49 22.80 -6.26
C ALA A 12 -12.74 24.30 -6.52
N LEU A 13 -13.28 25.03 -5.52
CA LEU A 13 -13.46 26.48 -5.60
C LEU A 13 -12.11 27.22 -5.64
N LEU A 14 -11.13 26.75 -4.84
CA LEU A 14 -9.77 27.29 -4.85
C LEU A 14 -9.10 27.07 -6.20
N PHE A 15 -9.20 25.87 -6.76
CA PHE A 15 -8.72 25.57 -8.11
C PHE A 15 -9.33 26.54 -9.13
N ALA A 16 -10.66 26.66 -9.19
CA ALA A 16 -11.33 27.53 -10.15
C ALA A 16 -10.90 29.00 -10.01
N GLY A 17 -10.83 29.51 -8.77
CA GLY A 17 -10.41 30.87 -8.48
C GLY A 17 -8.95 31.13 -8.90
N LYS A 18 -8.02 30.27 -8.45
CA LYS A 18 -6.60 30.42 -8.77
C LYS A 18 -6.31 30.20 -10.25
N LEU A 19 -6.98 29.26 -10.91
CA LEU A 19 -6.84 29.04 -12.36
C LEU A 19 -7.27 30.30 -13.12
N PHE A 20 -8.40 30.89 -12.75
CA PHE A 20 -8.84 32.17 -13.31
C PHE A 20 -7.81 33.28 -13.08
N ALA A 21 -7.25 33.38 -11.87
CA ALA A 21 -6.20 34.34 -11.56
C ALA A 21 -4.90 34.10 -12.35
N GLY A 22 -4.54 32.84 -12.58
CA GLY A 22 -3.39 32.42 -13.38
C GLY A 22 -3.55 32.79 -14.84
N MET A 23 -4.70 32.49 -15.44
CA MET A 23 -5.03 32.88 -16.82
C MET A 23 -5.04 34.41 -16.99
N LEU A 24 -5.63 35.15 -16.03
CA LEU A 24 -5.70 36.61 -16.10
C LEU A 24 -4.32 37.28 -15.99
N SER A 25 -3.45 36.73 -15.14
CA SER A 25 -2.09 37.26 -14.90
C SER A 25 -1.03 36.70 -15.86
N GLY A 26 -1.38 35.67 -16.63
CA GLY A 26 -0.43 34.85 -17.39
C GLY A 26 0.58 34.10 -16.51
N SER A 27 0.36 34.00 -15.19
CA SER A 27 1.32 33.38 -14.25
C SER A 27 1.23 31.85 -14.28
N VAL A 28 2.36 31.21 -14.59
CA VAL A 28 2.50 29.75 -14.55
C VAL A 28 2.54 29.29 -13.10
N ALA A 29 3.17 30.05 -12.19
CA ALA A 29 3.24 29.68 -10.77
C ALA A 29 1.86 29.70 -10.10
N VAL A 30 1.01 30.69 -10.40
CA VAL A 30 -0.38 30.74 -9.90
C VAL A 30 -1.21 29.60 -10.49
N THR A 31 -1.04 29.31 -11.78
CA THR A 31 -1.74 28.21 -12.43
C THR A 31 -1.33 26.87 -11.82
N ALA A 32 -0.04 26.66 -11.56
CA ALA A 32 0.47 25.45 -10.91
C ALA A 32 -0.05 25.29 -9.48
N ASP A 33 -0.10 26.37 -8.70
CA ASP A 33 -0.69 26.39 -7.37
C ASP A 33 -2.21 26.11 -7.38
N ALA A 34 -2.93 26.54 -8.42
CA ALA A 34 -4.33 26.16 -8.63
C ALA A 34 -4.48 24.64 -8.76
N PHE A 35 -3.66 24.04 -9.61
CA PHE A 35 -3.71 22.62 -9.92
C PHE A 35 -3.26 21.71 -8.78
N ASN A 36 -2.45 22.23 -7.86
CA ASN A 36 -2.22 21.55 -6.58
C ASN A 36 -3.55 21.35 -5.82
N ASN A 37 -4.42 22.37 -5.78
CA ASN A 37 -5.74 22.23 -5.16
C ASN A 37 -6.70 21.34 -5.96
N LEU A 38 -6.54 21.24 -7.28
CA LEU A 38 -7.23 20.21 -8.05
C LEU A 38 -6.79 18.80 -7.65
N SER A 39 -5.48 18.61 -7.40
CA SER A 39 -4.93 17.32 -6.95
C SER A 39 -5.46 16.94 -5.56
N ASP A 40 -5.60 17.90 -4.65
CA ASP A 40 -6.22 17.69 -3.33
C ASP A 40 -7.71 17.29 -3.45
N ALA A 41 -8.45 17.99 -4.33
CA ALA A 41 -9.84 17.68 -4.61
C ALA A 41 -9.98 16.30 -5.24
N GLY A 42 -9.14 15.98 -6.23
CA GLY A 42 -9.09 14.69 -6.91
C GLY A 42 -8.80 13.56 -5.94
N SER A 43 -7.79 13.71 -5.08
CA SER A 43 -7.45 12.72 -4.05
C SER A 43 -8.61 12.51 -3.07
N SER A 44 -9.26 13.59 -2.64
CA SER A 44 -10.44 13.52 -1.76
C SER A 44 -11.65 12.88 -2.44
N ILE A 45 -11.84 13.14 -3.74
CA ILE A 45 -12.87 12.50 -4.57
C ILE A 45 -12.57 11.01 -4.73
N VAL A 46 -11.32 10.62 -4.99
CA VAL A 46 -10.90 9.21 -5.06
C VAL A 46 -11.15 8.53 -3.73
N SER A 47 -10.78 9.13 -2.60
CA SER A 47 -11.12 8.53 -1.31
C SER A 47 -12.64 8.41 -1.13
N MET A 48 -13.41 9.47 -1.41
CA MET A 48 -14.86 9.47 -1.16
C MET A 48 -15.65 8.56 -2.13
N LEU A 49 -15.36 8.60 -3.42
CA LEU A 49 -15.96 7.74 -4.45
C LEU A 49 -15.38 6.34 -4.40
N GLY A 50 -14.09 6.20 -4.08
CA GLY A 50 -13.42 4.94 -3.81
C GLY A 50 -14.14 4.18 -2.72
N PHE A 51 -14.38 4.78 -1.56
CA PHE A 51 -15.20 4.15 -0.53
C PHE A 51 -16.61 3.77 -1.01
N LYS A 52 -17.26 4.62 -1.80
CA LYS A 52 -18.63 4.35 -2.28
C LYS A 52 -18.70 3.25 -3.34
N LEU A 53 -17.71 3.18 -4.24
CA LEU A 53 -17.61 2.19 -5.30
C LEU A 53 -17.04 0.87 -4.77
N ALA A 54 -16.06 0.93 -3.86
CA ALA A 54 -15.53 -0.22 -3.14
C ALA A 54 -16.60 -0.91 -2.29
N GLY A 55 -17.47 -0.12 -1.65
CA GLY A 55 -18.62 -0.62 -0.90
C GLY A 55 -19.77 -1.17 -1.76
N GLN A 56 -19.62 -1.23 -3.09
CA GLN A 56 -20.56 -2.00 -3.92
C GLN A 56 -20.38 -3.49 -3.63
N LYS A 57 -21.47 -4.10 -3.14
CA LYS A 57 -21.52 -5.52 -2.83
C LYS A 57 -21.13 -6.38 -4.04
N ALA A 58 -20.65 -7.58 -3.75
CA ALA A 58 -20.38 -8.61 -4.74
C ALA A 58 -21.60 -8.86 -5.65
N ASP A 59 -21.32 -9.12 -6.92
CA ASP A 59 -22.31 -9.52 -7.92
C ASP A 59 -21.81 -10.74 -8.71
N SER A 60 -22.60 -11.20 -9.68
CA SER A 60 -22.28 -12.40 -10.47
C SER A 60 -21.04 -12.26 -11.36
N TYR A 61 -20.65 -11.03 -11.72
CA TYR A 61 -19.46 -10.76 -12.52
C TYR A 61 -18.23 -10.50 -11.63
N HIS A 62 -18.45 -9.97 -10.42
CA HIS A 62 -17.44 -9.63 -9.43
C HIS A 62 -17.77 -10.25 -8.06
N PRO A 63 -17.53 -11.57 -7.88
CA PRO A 63 -17.93 -12.30 -6.67
C PRO A 63 -17.17 -11.87 -5.40
N PHE A 64 -16.02 -11.22 -5.55
CA PHE A 64 -15.24 -10.65 -4.44
C PHE A 64 -15.52 -9.16 -4.20
N GLY A 65 -16.52 -8.60 -4.90
CA GLY A 65 -16.87 -7.19 -4.82
C GLY A 65 -16.05 -6.29 -5.75
N HIS A 66 -16.26 -4.99 -5.60
CA HIS A 66 -15.69 -3.95 -6.46
C HIS A 66 -14.58 -3.15 -5.76
N GLY A 67 -14.02 -3.66 -4.66
CA GLY A 67 -13.05 -2.96 -3.82
C GLY A 67 -11.87 -2.37 -4.61
N ARG A 68 -11.29 -3.15 -5.53
CA ARG A 68 -10.17 -2.69 -6.38
C ARG A 68 -10.51 -1.52 -7.32
N MET A 69 -11.79 -1.18 -7.53
CA MET A 69 -12.19 0.00 -8.31
C MET A 69 -11.70 1.30 -7.68
N GLU A 70 -11.51 1.34 -6.36
CA GLU A 70 -10.88 2.47 -5.69
C GLU A 70 -9.47 2.73 -6.23
N TYR A 71 -8.67 1.67 -6.36
CA TYR A 71 -7.32 1.77 -6.90
C TYR A 71 -7.36 2.16 -8.39
N VAL A 72 -8.25 1.59 -9.19
CA VAL A 72 -8.36 1.98 -10.61
C VAL A 72 -8.73 3.48 -10.74
N ALA A 73 -9.66 3.97 -9.93
CA ALA A 73 -10.03 5.39 -9.91
C ALA A 73 -8.87 6.28 -9.46
N GLY A 74 -8.12 5.86 -8.44
CA GLY A 74 -6.91 6.54 -7.96
C GLY A 74 -5.84 6.65 -9.06
N LEU A 75 -5.65 5.59 -9.83
CA LEU A 75 -4.70 5.57 -10.93
C LEU A 75 -5.10 6.54 -12.05
N ILE A 76 -6.39 6.61 -12.40
CA ILE A 76 -6.90 7.58 -13.39
C ILE A 76 -6.61 9.01 -12.93
N VAL A 77 -6.88 9.33 -11.66
CA VAL A 77 -6.60 10.67 -11.12
C VAL A 77 -5.10 10.97 -11.08
N ALA A 78 -4.27 10.01 -10.66
CA ALA A 78 -2.82 10.15 -10.68
C ALA A 78 -2.29 10.44 -12.10
N MET A 79 -2.81 9.75 -13.12
CA MET A 79 -2.43 10.01 -14.52
C MET A 79 -2.82 11.42 -14.98
N LEU A 80 -4.02 11.90 -14.62
CA LEU A 80 -4.45 13.28 -14.93
C LEU A 80 -3.53 14.32 -14.26
N ILE A 81 -3.14 14.08 -13.01
CA ILE A 81 -2.21 14.96 -12.27
C ILE A 81 -0.84 15.01 -12.97
N VAL A 82 -0.31 13.87 -13.40
CA VAL A 82 0.99 13.81 -14.12
C VAL A 82 0.91 14.56 -15.45
N LEU A 83 -0.14 14.35 -16.25
CA LEU A 83 -0.32 15.01 -17.54
C LEU A 83 -0.36 16.54 -17.39
N MET A 84 -1.09 17.02 -16.40
CA MET A 84 -1.20 18.43 -16.05
C MET A 84 0.11 19.00 -15.49
N GLY A 85 0.82 18.24 -14.64
CA GLY A 85 2.15 18.60 -14.17
C GLY A 85 3.16 18.76 -15.31
N ALA A 86 3.08 17.93 -16.35
CA ALA A 86 3.88 18.04 -17.55
C ALA A 86 3.55 19.31 -18.37
N GLU A 87 2.27 19.64 -18.53
CA GLU A 87 1.83 20.87 -19.21
C GLU A 87 2.32 22.13 -18.48
N LEU A 88 2.28 22.14 -17.14
CA LEU A 88 2.79 23.23 -16.32
C LEU A 88 4.31 23.35 -16.38
N ALA A 89 5.02 22.21 -16.34
CA ALA A 89 6.47 22.18 -16.45
C ALA A 89 6.92 22.72 -17.82
N GLN A 90 6.23 22.32 -18.90
CA GLN A 90 6.44 22.83 -20.24
C GLN A 90 6.17 24.33 -20.32
N SER A 91 5.02 24.80 -19.82
CA SER A 91 4.66 26.23 -19.79
C SER A 91 5.69 27.06 -19.01
N GLY A 92 6.21 26.52 -17.91
CA GLY A 92 7.28 27.16 -17.13
C GLY A 92 8.58 27.25 -17.92
N LEU A 93 8.97 26.19 -18.63
CA LEU A 93 10.17 26.17 -19.48
C LEU A 93 10.05 27.14 -20.67
N GLU A 94 8.89 27.20 -21.32
CA GLU A 94 8.60 28.17 -22.38
C GLU A 94 8.74 29.60 -21.85
N LYS A 95 8.25 29.86 -20.64
CA LYS A 95 8.36 31.18 -20.00
C LYS A 95 9.77 31.53 -19.51
N ILE A 96 10.63 30.55 -19.27
CA ILE A 96 12.06 30.76 -19.03
C ILE A 96 12.78 31.11 -20.34
N ALA A 97 12.42 30.41 -21.43
CA ALA A 97 13.01 30.64 -22.76
C ALA A 97 12.58 31.98 -23.37
N GLU A 98 11.30 32.34 -23.21
CA GLU A 98 10.70 33.59 -23.65
C GLU A 98 10.11 34.34 -22.44
N PRO A 99 10.92 35.19 -21.77
CA PRO A 99 10.49 35.89 -20.56
C PRO A 99 9.32 36.85 -20.84
N GLN A 100 8.11 36.43 -20.46
CA GLN A 100 6.89 37.24 -20.53
C GLN A 100 6.58 37.90 -19.19
N GLN A 101 6.21 39.18 -19.23
CA GLN A 101 5.80 39.91 -18.03
C GLN A 101 4.52 39.32 -17.45
N VAL A 102 4.55 38.96 -16.18
CA VAL A 102 3.35 38.59 -15.41
C VAL A 102 2.56 39.87 -15.13
N THR A 103 1.32 39.93 -15.61
CA THR A 103 0.41 41.05 -15.33
C THR A 103 -0.16 40.88 -13.93
N PHE A 104 0.51 41.47 -12.94
CA PHE A 104 -0.02 41.52 -11.59
C PHE A 104 -1.23 42.48 -11.53
N THR A 105 -2.41 41.95 -11.22
CA THR A 105 -3.62 42.75 -11.03
C THR A 105 -4.07 42.71 -9.57
N ALA A 106 -4.75 43.77 -9.12
CA ALA A 106 -5.38 43.79 -7.79
C ALA A 106 -6.35 42.60 -7.61
N LEU A 107 -6.99 42.15 -8.69
CA LEU A 107 -7.89 41.00 -8.68
C LEU A 107 -7.12 39.70 -8.38
N THR A 108 -5.98 39.46 -9.04
CA THR A 108 -5.10 38.31 -8.76
C THR A 108 -4.66 38.29 -7.29
N ALA A 109 -4.27 39.46 -6.75
CA ALA A 109 -3.87 39.58 -5.35
C ALA A 109 -5.00 39.22 -4.37
N VAL A 110 -6.23 39.69 -4.65
CA VAL A 110 -7.41 39.38 -3.85
C VAL A 110 -7.73 37.89 -3.89
N ILE A 111 -7.66 37.25 -5.06
CA ILE A 111 -7.93 35.82 -5.21
C ILE A 111 -6.92 34.97 -4.43
N LEU A 112 -5.63 35.28 -4.53
CA LEU A 112 -4.58 34.55 -3.80
C LEU A 112 -4.70 34.77 -2.28
N SER A 113 -5.01 35.99 -1.85
CA SER A 113 -5.23 36.31 -0.43
C SER A 113 -6.46 35.57 0.13
N ALA A 114 -7.56 35.53 -0.63
CA ALA A 114 -8.73 34.75 -0.27
C ALA A 114 -8.41 33.26 -0.21
N SER A 115 -7.60 32.76 -1.14
CA SER A 115 -7.17 31.36 -1.16
C SER A 115 -6.38 30.96 0.09
N ILE A 116 -5.45 31.82 0.52
CA ILE A 116 -4.73 31.67 1.78
C ILE A 116 -5.70 31.61 2.97
N ALA A 117 -6.69 32.51 3.02
CA ALA A 117 -7.66 32.52 4.11
C ALA A 117 -8.49 31.22 4.16
N VAL A 118 -8.92 30.69 3.01
CA VAL A 118 -9.64 29.42 2.94
C VAL A 118 -8.76 28.25 3.38
N LYS A 119 -7.49 28.18 2.94
CA LYS A 119 -6.57 27.11 3.35
C LYS A 119 -6.23 27.18 4.85
N LEU A 120 -6.09 28.37 5.43
CA LEU A 120 -5.97 28.55 6.88
C LEU A 120 -7.22 28.10 7.63
N PHE A 121 -8.42 28.37 7.08
CA PHE A 121 -9.66 27.82 7.62
C PHE A 121 -9.68 26.29 7.56
N MET A 122 -9.30 25.70 6.42
CA MET A 122 -9.21 24.25 6.26
C MET A 122 -8.21 23.62 7.23
N PHE A 123 -7.05 24.24 7.42
CA PHE A 123 -6.07 23.83 8.44
C PHE A 123 -6.71 23.79 9.83
N ALA A 124 -7.32 24.91 10.27
CA ALA A 124 -7.94 25.01 11.58
C ALA A 124 -9.08 23.99 11.76
N TYR A 125 -9.94 23.86 10.74
CA TYR A 125 -11.06 22.91 10.75
C TYR A 125 -10.57 21.46 10.85
N ASN A 126 -9.67 21.05 9.97
CA ASN A 126 -9.14 19.69 9.93
C ASN A 126 -8.35 19.35 11.19
N ARG A 127 -7.59 20.31 11.74
CA ARG A 127 -6.83 20.12 12.98
C ARG A 127 -7.74 19.95 14.19
N VAL A 128 -8.74 20.82 14.34
CA VAL A 128 -9.67 20.79 15.50
C VAL A 128 -10.53 19.53 15.47
N ILE A 129 -11.16 19.23 14.35
CA ILE A 129 -12.04 18.06 14.25
C ILE A 129 -11.21 16.78 14.25
N GLY A 130 -10.11 16.72 13.49
CA GLY A 130 -9.22 15.55 13.44
C GLY A 130 -8.67 15.17 14.81
N SER A 131 -8.26 16.16 15.62
CA SER A 131 -7.79 15.90 16.98
C SER A 131 -8.90 15.40 17.91
N ARG A 132 -10.15 15.87 17.74
CA ARG A 132 -11.29 15.45 18.58
C ARG A 132 -11.72 14.01 18.32
N ILE A 133 -11.61 13.55 17.07
CA ILE A 133 -12.06 12.21 16.68
C ILE A 133 -10.91 11.22 16.47
N GLY A 134 -9.66 11.63 16.74
CA GLY A 134 -8.48 10.79 16.53
C GLY A 134 -8.22 10.43 15.06
N SER A 135 -8.65 11.26 14.11
CA SER A 135 -8.52 10.97 12.67
C SER A 135 -7.15 11.37 12.14
N VAL A 136 -6.32 10.36 11.86
CA VAL A 136 -4.99 10.53 11.21
C VAL A 136 -5.13 11.19 9.84
N SER A 137 -6.14 10.81 9.05
CA SER A 137 -6.37 11.38 7.72
C SER A 137 -6.72 12.87 7.77
N MET A 138 -7.54 13.32 8.73
CA MET A 138 -7.82 14.75 8.91
C MET A 138 -6.61 15.52 9.41
N LEU A 139 -5.79 14.93 10.28
CA LEU A 139 -4.53 15.56 10.72
C LEU A 139 -3.53 15.70 9.56
N ALA A 140 -3.44 14.71 8.67
CA ALA A 140 -2.67 14.81 7.44
C ALA A 140 -3.20 15.93 6.54
N ALA A 141 -4.51 15.98 6.27
CA ALA A 141 -5.14 17.04 5.48
C ALA A 141 -4.95 18.46 6.08
N SER A 142 -4.83 18.56 7.42
CA SER A 142 -4.46 19.83 8.05
C SER A 142 -3.04 20.26 7.69
N THR A 143 -2.09 19.31 7.69
CA THR A 143 -0.68 19.56 7.39
C THR A 143 -0.47 19.92 5.92
N ASP A 144 -1.25 19.32 5.01
CA ASP A 144 -1.29 19.76 3.61
C ASP A 144 -1.82 21.19 3.49
N SER A 145 -2.94 21.50 4.15
CA SER A 145 -3.57 22.83 4.04
C SER A 145 -2.65 23.98 4.49
N ILE A 146 -1.80 23.75 5.50
CA ILE A 146 -0.80 24.75 5.93
C ILE A 146 0.37 24.85 4.95
N SER A 147 0.78 23.73 4.36
CA SER A 147 1.82 23.69 3.32
C SER A 147 1.37 24.45 2.07
N ASP A 148 0.11 24.30 1.66
CA ASP A 148 -0.48 25.04 0.54
C ASP A 148 -0.62 26.52 0.81
N THR A 149 -0.91 26.89 2.07
CA THR A 149 -0.92 28.29 2.48
C THR A 149 0.47 28.91 2.28
N ALA A 150 1.53 28.21 2.71
CA ALA A 150 2.89 28.67 2.50
C ALA A 150 3.24 28.77 1.00
N ALA A 151 2.89 27.76 0.20
CA ALA A 151 3.10 27.76 -1.24
C ALA A 151 2.37 28.95 -1.92
N THR A 152 1.08 29.12 -1.65
CA THR A 152 0.26 30.23 -2.19
C THR A 152 0.83 31.58 -1.77
N ALA A 153 1.30 31.71 -0.53
CA ALA A 153 1.92 32.94 -0.02
C ALA A 153 3.24 33.25 -0.74
N VAL A 154 4.08 32.25 -1.00
CA VAL A 154 5.30 32.40 -1.79
C VAL A 154 4.98 32.84 -3.22
N VAL A 155 3.95 32.26 -3.85
CA VAL A 155 3.49 32.66 -5.18
C VAL A 155 2.98 34.12 -5.17
N LEU A 156 2.21 34.52 -4.16
CA LEU A 156 1.73 35.90 -4.01
C LEU A 156 2.89 36.89 -3.82
N ILE A 157 3.84 36.57 -2.93
CA ILE A 157 5.04 37.40 -2.70
C ILE A 157 5.88 37.50 -3.98
N SER A 158 6.07 36.37 -4.67
CA SER A 158 6.78 36.30 -5.95
C SER A 158 6.13 37.22 -7.00
N ALA A 159 4.80 37.18 -7.12
CA ALA A 159 4.05 38.04 -8.04
C ALA A 159 4.18 39.54 -7.69
N VAL A 160 4.14 39.88 -6.39
CA VAL A 160 4.34 41.26 -5.91
C VAL A 160 5.77 41.74 -6.18
N VAL A 161 6.78 40.93 -5.85
CA VAL A 161 8.20 41.27 -6.10
C VAL A 161 8.46 41.43 -7.59
N SER A 162 7.92 40.54 -8.43
CA SER A 162 8.05 40.63 -9.88
C SER A 162 7.44 41.92 -10.43
N HIS A 163 6.30 42.35 -9.88
CA HIS A 163 5.66 43.61 -10.26
C HIS A 163 6.53 44.84 -9.95
N PHE A 164 7.18 44.88 -8.79
CA PHE A 164 7.97 46.05 -8.38
C PHE A 164 9.42 46.04 -8.90
N THR A 165 10.02 44.87 -9.10
CA THR A 165 11.45 44.73 -9.46
C THR A 165 11.69 44.41 -10.93
N GLY A 166 10.65 43.96 -11.65
CA GLY A 166 10.76 43.48 -13.03
C GLY A 166 11.49 42.13 -13.18
N ILE A 167 11.92 41.50 -12.07
CA ILE A 167 12.58 40.19 -12.11
C ILE A 167 11.52 39.11 -12.38
N GLN A 168 11.73 38.33 -13.45
CA GLN A 168 10.79 37.30 -13.90
C GLN A 168 11.21 35.92 -13.37
N ILE A 169 10.80 35.62 -12.14
CA ILE A 169 11.03 34.30 -11.51
C ILE A 169 9.89 33.31 -11.72
N ASP A 170 8.77 33.74 -12.31
CA ASP A 170 7.55 32.95 -12.46
C ASP A 170 7.76 31.67 -13.27
N GLY A 171 8.54 31.72 -14.34
CA GLY A 171 8.88 30.53 -15.14
C GLY A 171 9.63 29.47 -14.31
N TRP A 172 10.65 29.89 -13.54
CA TRP A 172 11.40 29.00 -12.65
C TRP A 172 10.53 28.40 -11.55
N CYS A 173 9.70 29.21 -10.91
CA CYS A 173 8.76 28.73 -9.90
C CYS A 173 7.73 27.77 -10.51
N GLY A 174 7.16 28.11 -11.67
CA GLY A 174 6.20 27.28 -12.40
C GLY A 174 6.78 25.93 -12.80
N THR A 175 8.00 25.89 -13.36
CA THR A 175 8.68 24.64 -13.70
C THR A 175 8.98 23.80 -12.45
N ALA A 176 9.49 24.41 -11.38
CA ALA A 176 9.78 23.69 -10.14
C ALA A 176 8.52 23.06 -9.53
N VAL A 177 7.40 23.79 -9.49
CA VAL A 177 6.12 23.28 -9.01
C VAL A 177 5.57 22.21 -9.96
N GLY A 178 5.66 22.40 -11.28
CA GLY A 178 5.25 21.39 -12.27
C GLY A 178 6.00 20.06 -12.10
N LEU A 179 7.32 20.10 -11.92
CA LEU A 179 8.13 18.90 -11.65
C LEU A 179 7.76 18.23 -10.32
N PHE A 180 7.47 19.03 -9.28
CA PHE A 180 7.00 18.50 -8.00
C PHE A 180 5.64 17.80 -8.13
N ILE A 181 4.70 18.37 -8.90
CA ILE A 181 3.40 17.77 -9.19
C ILE A 181 3.56 16.45 -9.94
N ILE A 182 4.46 16.38 -10.95
CA ILE A 182 4.77 15.13 -11.66
C ILE A 182 5.27 14.07 -10.69
N TYR A 183 6.23 14.42 -9.83
CA TYR A 183 6.76 13.49 -8.83
C TYR A 183 5.67 12.99 -7.88
N ALA A 184 4.82 13.89 -7.36
CA ALA A 184 3.70 13.54 -6.50
C ALA A 184 2.69 12.62 -7.22
N GLY A 185 2.36 12.92 -8.47
CA GLY A 185 1.47 12.10 -9.31
C GLY A 185 2.04 10.71 -9.60
N CYS A 186 3.34 10.61 -9.94
CA CYS A 186 4.00 9.32 -10.14
C CYS A 186 4.04 8.48 -8.87
N ARG A 187 4.28 9.11 -7.71
CA ARG A 187 4.24 8.43 -6.41
C ARG A 187 2.83 7.94 -6.09
N ALA A 188 1.81 8.77 -6.29
CA ALA A 188 0.42 8.38 -6.10
C ALA A 188 0.03 7.20 -7.03
N ALA A 189 0.49 7.20 -8.28
CA ALA A 189 0.30 6.09 -9.20
C ALA A 189 0.97 4.79 -8.68
N TYR A 190 2.21 4.87 -8.20
CA TYR A 190 2.92 3.72 -7.60
C TYR A 190 2.17 3.15 -6.39
N ASP A 191 1.77 4.02 -5.45
CA ASP A 191 1.04 3.65 -4.24
C ASP A 191 -0.32 3.00 -4.57
N THR A 192 -0.89 3.34 -5.72
CA THR A 192 -2.17 2.80 -6.19
C THR A 192 -2.03 1.49 -6.98
N VAL A 193 -0.93 1.31 -7.71
CA VAL A 193 -0.65 0.09 -8.48
C VAL A 193 -0.18 -1.05 -7.56
N SER A 194 0.57 -0.73 -6.50
CA SER A 194 1.12 -1.74 -5.59
C SER A 194 0.03 -2.68 -5.01
N PRO A 195 -1.11 -2.20 -4.47
CA PRO A 195 -2.21 -3.05 -4.04
C PRO A 195 -2.80 -3.93 -5.15
N LEU A 196 -2.83 -3.46 -6.40
CA LEU A 196 -3.33 -4.22 -7.55
C LEU A 196 -2.40 -5.38 -7.94
N LEU A 197 -1.09 -5.23 -7.74
CA LEU A 197 -0.08 -6.25 -8.05
C LEU A 197 0.07 -7.32 -6.96
N GLY A 198 -0.50 -7.11 -5.77
CA GLY A 198 -0.34 -8.02 -4.62
C GLY A 198 0.73 -7.51 -3.65
N GLN A 199 0.45 -6.37 -3.02
CA GLN A 199 1.31 -5.80 -1.98
C GLN A 199 1.46 -6.76 -0.80
N ARG A 200 2.69 -6.90 -0.29
CA ARG A 200 2.98 -7.67 0.93
C ARG A 200 2.15 -7.14 2.11
N PRO A 201 1.47 -8.01 2.87
CA PRO A 201 0.72 -7.60 4.05
C PRO A 201 1.66 -7.04 5.14
N SER A 202 1.11 -6.27 6.07
CA SER A 202 1.90 -5.79 7.21
C SER A 202 2.28 -6.95 8.13
N GLY A 203 3.49 -6.90 8.72
CA GLY A 203 3.92 -7.92 9.67
C GLY A 203 3.02 -8.05 10.90
N GLU A 204 2.40 -6.93 11.32
CA GLU A 204 1.41 -6.93 12.41
C GLU A 204 0.15 -7.72 12.04
N PHE A 205 -0.38 -7.55 10.83
CA PHE A 205 -1.55 -8.31 10.36
C PHE A 205 -1.27 -9.81 10.38
N VAL A 206 -0.11 -10.21 9.87
CA VAL A 206 0.32 -11.60 9.79
C VAL A 206 0.48 -12.22 11.18
N GLU A 207 1.09 -11.48 12.10
CA GLU A 207 1.27 -11.95 13.48
C GLU A 207 -0.08 -12.13 14.18
N ASN A 208 -1.03 -11.22 13.94
CA ASN A 208 -2.38 -11.37 14.45
C ASN A 208 -3.10 -12.59 13.86
N VAL A 209 -2.96 -12.87 12.55
CA VAL A 209 -3.49 -14.08 11.93
C VAL A 209 -2.93 -15.33 12.62
N LYS A 210 -1.60 -15.42 12.78
CA LYS A 210 -0.95 -16.55 13.46
C LYS A 210 -1.47 -16.72 14.87
N LYS A 211 -1.54 -15.63 15.63
CA LYS A 211 -1.98 -15.64 17.02
C LYS A 211 -3.43 -16.09 17.18
N THR A 212 -4.32 -15.64 16.30
CA THR A 212 -5.73 -16.06 16.31
C THR A 212 -5.85 -17.56 16.04
N VAL A 213 -5.18 -18.06 15.00
CA VAL A 213 -5.25 -19.48 14.63
C VAL A 213 -4.59 -20.37 15.70
N LEU A 214 -3.43 -20.01 16.22
CA LEU A 214 -2.72 -20.76 17.27
C LEU A 214 -3.39 -20.68 18.66
N ALA A 215 -4.47 -19.91 18.82
CA ALA A 215 -5.25 -19.92 20.05
C ALA A 215 -6.08 -21.21 20.19
N HIS A 216 -6.33 -21.92 19.09
CA HIS A 216 -7.00 -23.21 19.06
C HIS A 216 -6.00 -24.32 19.40
N ARG A 217 -6.30 -25.12 20.43
CA ARG A 217 -5.35 -26.08 21.02
C ARG A 217 -5.04 -27.26 20.10
N GLU A 218 -5.95 -27.52 19.17
CA GLU A 218 -5.89 -28.56 18.17
C GLU A 218 -4.91 -28.24 17.04
N ILE A 219 -4.51 -26.96 16.90
CA ILE A 219 -3.58 -26.49 15.88
C ILE A 219 -2.18 -26.35 16.49
N GLU A 220 -1.22 -27.13 16.00
CA GLU A 220 0.16 -27.19 16.50
C GLU A 220 1.07 -26.14 15.86
N GLY A 221 0.73 -25.66 14.66
CA GLY A 221 1.57 -24.77 13.86
C GLY A 221 0.81 -24.08 12.74
N VAL A 222 1.38 -22.99 12.22
CA VAL A 222 0.82 -22.24 11.08
C VAL A 222 1.95 -21.85 10.14
N HIS A 223 1.79 -22.17 8.86
CA HIS A 223 2.73 -21.81 7.79
C HIS A 223 1.99 -21.45 6.49
N ASP A 224 2.75 -21.02 5.47
CA ASP A 224 2.27 -20.65 4.14
C ASP A 224 1.06 -19.71 4.10
N ILE A 225 1.13 -18.68 4.93
CA ILE A 225 0.12 -17.61 4.91
C ILE A 225 0.27 -16.84 3.61
N VAL A 226 -0.81 -16.78 2.84
CA VAL A 226 -0.95 -15.97 1.64
C VAL A 226 -2.13 -15.03 1.85
N VAL A 227 -1.90 -13.74 1.60
CA VAL A 227 -2.93 -12.71 1.76
C VAL A 227 -3.28 -12.14 0.39
N HIS A 228 -4.53 -12.30 -0.01
CA HIS A 228 -5.07 -11.72 -1.24
C HIS A 228 -5.94 -10.51 -0.89
N ASN A 229 -5.54 -9.34 -1.37
CA ASN A 229 -6.29 -8.11 -1.16
C ASN A 229 -7.17 -7.80 -2.39
N TYR A 230 -8.49 -7.78 -2.21
CA TYR A 230 -9.49 -7.42 -3.23
C TYR A 230 -10.10 -6.03 -3.01
N GLY A 231 -9.42 -5.20 -2.23
CA GLY A 231 -9.80 -3.85 -1.83
C GLY A 231 -9.91 -3.74 -0.31
N PRO A 232 -10.17 -2.52 0.20
CA PRO A 232 -10.10 -2.25 1.64
C PRO A 232 -11.07 -3.07 2.50
N GLU A 233 -12.18 -3.53 1.91
CA GLU A 233 -13.24 -4.26 2.62
C GLU A 233 -13.22 -5.78 2.36
N CYS A 234 -12.28 -6.27 1.54
CA CYS A 234 -12.22 -7.68 1.16
C CYS A 234 -10.77 -8.16 1.16
N VAL A 235 -10.36 -8.70 2.31
CA VAL A 235 -9.08 -9.37 2.48
C VAL A 235 -9.35 -10.86 2.61
N MET A 236 -8.72 -11.65 1.75
CA MET A 236 -8.77 -13.11 1.84
C MET A 236 -7.43 -13.62 2.34
N VAL A 237 -7.46 -14.60 3.23
CA VAL A 237 -6.27 -15.24 3.78
C VAL A 237 -6.37 -16.73 3.53
N THR A 238 -5.36 -17.29 2.87
CA THR A 238 -5.18 -18.74 2.80
C THR A 238 -3.96 -19.10 3.61
N LEU A 239 -4.04 -20.16 4.41
CA LEU A 239 -2.91 -20.62 5.22
C LEU A 239 -2.97 -22.13 5.44
N HIS A 240 -1.85 -22.69 5.88
CA HIS A 240 -1.79 -24.08 6.35
C HIS A 240 -1.76 -24.11 7.88
N ALA A 241 -2.56 -24.98 8.46
CA ALA A 241 -2.59 -25.25 9.90
C ALA A 241 -2.13 -26.68 10.17
N GLU A 242 -1.02 -26.83 10.90
CA GLU A 242 -0.50 -28.13 11.33
C GLU A 242 -1.41 -28.71 12.42
N VAL A 243 -1.90 -29.93 12.22
CA VAL A 243 -2.77 -30.66 13.18
C VAL A 243 -2.25 -32.07 13.43
N PRO A 244 -2.54 -32.71 14.57
CA PRO A 244 -2.05 -34.06 14.82
C PRO A 244 -2.65 -35.09 13.85
N ALA A 245 -1.79 -35.86 13.18
CA ALA A 245 -2.20 -36.88 12.20
C ALA A 245 -3.10 -38.00 12.78
N GLU A 246 -3.01 -38.26 14.09
CA GLU A 246 -3.80 -39.27 14.80
C GLU A 246 -5.11 -38.71 15.38
N GLY A 247 -5.39 -37.42 15.20
CA GLY A 247 -6.58 -36.75 15.75
C GLY A 247 -7.88 -37.18 15.05
N ASP A 248 -9.00 -36.96 15.75
CA ASP A 248 -10.32 -37.16 15.15
C ASP A 248 -10.58 -36.08 14.08
N ILE A 249 -10.77 -36.51 12.83
CA ILE A 249 -10.84 -35.61 11.68
C ILE A 249 -11.99 -34.59 11.79
N LEU A 250 -13.12 -34.97 12.41
CA LEU A 250 -14.26 -34.07 12.58
C LEU A 250 -13.95 -33.02 13.66
N ALA A 251 -13.37 -33.42 14.79
CA ALA A 251 -12.97 -32.49 15.83
C ALA A 251 -11.89 -31.49 15.36
N LEU A 252 -10.91 -31.97 14.57
CA LEU A 252 -9.89 -31.10 13.98
C LEU A 252 -10.50 -30.13 12.98
N HIS A 253 -11.40 -30.60 12.11
CA HIS A 253 -12.13 -29.74 11.19
C HIS A 253 -12.97 -28.69 11.92
N ASP A 254 -13.69 -29.06 12.98
CA ASP A 254 -14.47 -28.12 13.78
C ASP A 254 -13.60 -27.02 14.42
N ALA A 255 -12.37 -27.36 14.82
CA ALA A 255 -11.40 -26.40 15.35
C ALA A 255 -10.89 -25.45 14.26
N VAL A 256 -10.62 -25.97 13.05
CA VAL A 256 -10.22 -25.16 11.90
C VAL A 256 -11.35 -24.21 11.47
N ASP A 257 -12.59 -24.70 11.38
CA ASP A 257 -13.78 -23.86 11.10
C ASP A 257 -13.97 -22.77 12.15
N ALA A 258 -13.67 -23.07 13.42
CA ALA A 258 -13.70 -22.06 14.48
C ALA A 258 -12.62 -21.00 14.28
N ALA A 259 -11.39 -21.40 13.90
CA ALA A 259 -10.31 -20.47 13.60
C ALA A 259 -10.63 -19.57 12.39
N GLU A 260 -11.26 -20.12 11.35
CA GLU A 260 -11.72 -19.33 10.20
C GLU A 260 -12.74 -18.26 10.60
N ARG A 261 -13.73 -18.63 11.43
CA ARG A 261 -14.73 -17.68 11.96
C ARG A 261 -14.08 -16.61 12.83
N ASP A 262 -13.15 -16.99 13.70
CA ASP A 262 -12.46 -16.04 14.57
C ASP A 262 -11.62 -15.04 13.76
N LEU A 263 -10.99 -15.47 12.66
CA LEU A 263 -10.31 -14.57 11.73
C LEU A 263 -11.28 -13.59 11.06
N GLU A 264 -12.46 -14.06 10.63
CA GLU A 264 -13.50 -13.20 10.05
C GLU A 264 -14.01 -12.17 11.07
N GLU A 265 -14.31 -12.58 12.30
CA GLU A 265 -14.86 -11.70 13.33
C GLU A 265 -13.82 -10.69 13.88
N THR A 266 -12.56 -11.11 14.04
CA THR A 266 -11.53 -10.28 14.69
C THR A 266 -10.74 -9.43 13.71
N LEU A 267 -10.47 -9.94 12.51
CA LEU A 267 -9.63 -9.28 11.51
C LEU A 267 -10.38 -8.88 10.25
N GLY A 268 -11.67 -9.26 10.11
CA GLY A 268 -12.49 -8.90 8.95
C GLY A 268 -12.01 -9.56 7.66
N CYS A 269 -11.32 -10.70 7.73
CA CYS A 269 -10.80 -11.40 6.57
C CYS A 269 -11.53 -12.73 6.33
N ILE A 270 -11.73 -13.07 5.06
CA ILE A 270 -12.27 -14.36 4.65
C ILE A 270 -11.11 -15.35 4.65
N ALA A 271 -11.14 -16.33 5.54
CA ALA A 271 -10.08 -17.32 5.65
C ALA A 271 -10.43 -18.60 4.88
N THR A 272 -9.40 -19.29 4.39
CA THR A 272 -9.47 -20.70 3.98
C THR A 272 -8.22 -21.39 4.49
N ILE A 273 -8.40 -22.30 5.44
CA ILE A 273 -7.32 -22.97 6.12
C ILE A 273 -7.20 -24.39 5.57
N HIS A 274 -6.05 -24.69 4.98
CA HIS A 274 -5.69 -26.06 4.65
C HIS A 274 -5.22 -26.77 5.92
N MET A 275 -5.87 -27.88 6.27
CA MET A 275 -5.48 -28.71 7.40
C MET A 275 -4.34 -29.63 6.97
N ASP A 276 -3.18 -29.49 7.62
CA ASP A 276 -1.97 -30.23 7.32
C ASP A 276 -1.62 -31.21 8.47
N PRO A 277 -1.87 -32.53 8.29
CA PRO A 277 -1.64 -33.50 9.35
C PRO A 277 -0.13 -33.77 9.55
N VAL A 278 0.35 -33.51 10.76
CA VAL A 278 1.74 -33.75 11.16
C VAL A 278 1.86 -34.97 12.06
N VAL A 279 2.87 -35.80 11.78
CA VAL A 279 3.26 -36.92 12.65
C VAL A 279 4.34 -36.39 13.60
N ASN A 280 4.09 -36.50 14.91
CA ASN A 280 4.93 -35.88 15.94
C ASN A 280 5.58 -36.90 16.89
N ASP A 281 5.91 -38.08 16.38
CA ASP A 281 6.64 -39.10 17.13
C ASP A 281 8.12 -38.70 17.36
N ALA A 282 8.76 -39.36 18.32
CA ALA A 282 10.12 -39.00 18.74
C ALA A 282 11.16 -39.10 17.63
N ASP A 283 11.00 -40.04 16.69
CA ASP A 283 11.95 -40.23 15.61
C ASP A 283 11.76 -39.18 14.50
N THR A 284 10.52 -38.90 14.12
CA THR A 284 10.20 -37.83 13.16
C THR A 284 10.64 -36.46 13.69
N ARG A 285 10.46 -36.19 14.99
CA ARG A 285 10.92 -34.95 15.61
C ARG A 285 12.44 -34.81 15.56
N ARG A 286 13.18 -35.88 15.89
CA ARG A 286 14.65 -35.89 15.80
C ARG A 286 15.10 -35.57 14.37
N LEU A 287 14.53 -36.25 13.37
CA LEU A 287 14.87 -36.05 11.96
C LEU A 287 14.51 -34.64 11.47
N ARG A 288 13.38 -34.06 11.93
CA ARG A 288 13.00 -32.68 11.64
C ARG A 288 14.02 -31.68 12.21
N GLU A 289 14.46 -31.89 13.45
CA GLU A 289 15.47 -31.04 14.10
C GLU A 289 16.82 -31.10 13.37
N GLU A 290 17.32 -32.31 13.09
CA GLU A 290 18.56 -32.53 12.32
C GLU A 290 18.49 -31.87 10.93
N THR A 291 17.35 -32.02 10.23
CA THR A 291 17.12 -31.39 8.93
C THR A 291 17.09 -29.85 9.05
N ALA A 292 16.40 -29.31 10.04
CA ALA A 292 16.31 -27.87 10.25
C ALA A 292 17.69 -27.25 10.55
N GLU A 293 18.52 -27.93 11.35
CA GLU A 293 19.90 -27.51 11.60
C GLU A 293 20.76 -27.58 10.33
N ALA A 294 20.62 -28.65 9.54
CA ALA A 294 21.32 -28.81 8.27
C ALA A 294 20.99 -27.70 7.27
N VAL A 295 19.73 -27.29 7.20
CA VAL A 295 19.25 -26.20 6.36
C VAL A 295 19.74 -24.85 6.86
N LYS A 296 19.69 -24.59 8.17
CA LYS A 296 20.18 -23.33 8.78
C LYS A 296 21.68 -23.10 8.63
N ARG A 297 22.48 -24.16 8.41
CA ARG A 297 23.92 -24.05 8.09
C ARG A 297 24.16 -23.42 6.71
N ILE A 298 23.20 -23.54 5.79
CA ILE A 298 23.28 -22.90 4.47
C ILE A 298 22.98 -21.40 4.61
N ASP A 299 21.86 -21.06 5.24
CA ASP A 299 21.51 -19.69 5.61
C ASP A 299 20.56 -19.73 6.82
N GLN A 300 20.85 -18.91 7.84
CA GLN A 300 20.10 -18.87 9.10
C GLN A 300 18.64 -18.43 8.93
N ARG A 301 18.29 -17.82 7.79
CA ARG A 301 16.94 -17.33 7.49
C ARG A 301 16.03 -18.39 6.88
N ILE A 302 16.57 -19.54 6.46
CA ILE A 302 15.76 -20.60 5.85
C ILE A 302 15.04 -21.39 6.95
N THR A 303 13.74 -21.60 6.78
CA THR A 303 12.90 -22.44 7.65
C THR A 303 12.35 -23.62 6.87
N ILE A 304 11.94 -24.68 7.58
CA ILE A 304 11.33 -25.88 6.97
C ILE A 304 9.91 -26.09 7.52
N HIS A 305 9.00 -26.46 6.63
CA HIS A 305 7.58 -26.74 6.88
C HIS A 305 7.14 -28.01 6.12
N ASP A 306 5.91 -28.48 6.35
CA ASP A 306 5.35 -29.74 5.79
C ASP A 306 6.33 -30.94 5.88
N PHE A 307 6.98 -31.11 7.05
CA PHE A 307 7.98 -32.15 7.23
C PHE A 307 7.33 -33.52 7.42
N ARG A 308 7.68 -34.47 6.56
CA ARG A 308 7.18 -35.86 6.59
C ARG A 308 8.34 -36.85 6.52
N ALA A 309 8.25 -37.90 7.32
CA ALA A 309 9.17 -39.04 7.27
C ALA A 309 8.38 -40.30 6.88
N ALA A 310 8.83 -41.01 5.85
CA ALA A 310 8.20 -42.24 5.37
C ALA A 310 9.21 -43.38 5.23
N ASP A 311 8.83 -44.58 5.67
CA ASP A 311 9.61 -45.80 5.46
C ASP A 311 9.43 -46.29 4.03
N CYS A 312 10.51 -46.31 3.24
CA CYS A 312 10.55 -46.85 1.89
C CYS A 312 11.38 -48.14 1.83
N SER A 313 11.19 -48.95 0.79
CA SER A 313 11.86 -50.25 0.59
C SER A 313 13.40 -50.19 0.50
N GLY A 314 14.01 -48.99 0.49
CA GLY A 314 15.46 -48.75 0.48
C GLY A 314 15.98 -47.85 1.62
N GLY A 315 15.16 -47.49 2.60
CA GLY A 315 15.51 -46.55 3.69
C GLY A 315 14.39 -45.56 4.00
N LYS A 316 14.65 -44.62 4.91
CA LYS A 316 13.71 -43.53 5.19
C LYS A 316 13.85 -42.43 4.16
N ARG A 317 12.70 -41.91 3.71
CA ARG A 317 12.60 -40.71 2.87
C ARG A 317 12.01 -39.58 3.70
N LEU A 318 12.65 -38.40 3.63
CA LEU A 318 12.18 -37.17 4.23
C LEU A 318 11.68 -36.24 3.12
N SER A 319 10.45 -35.75 3.28
CA SER A 319 9.84 -34.75 2.40
C SER A 319 9.59 -33.48 3.19
N PHE A 320 9.95 -32.31 2.67
CA PHE A 320 9.66 -31.01 3.30
C PHE A 320 9.77 -29.85 2.32
N ASP A 321 9.13 -28.75 2.69
CA ASP A 321 9.20 -27.47 1.97
C ASP A 321 10.19 -26.55 2.69
N ALA A 322 11.15 -26.00 1.95
CA ALA A 322 12.17 -25.09 2.45
C ALA A 322 11.85 -23.66 2.04
N LEU A 323 11.52 -22.82 3.03
CA LEU A 323 11.16 -21.43 2.83
C LEU A 323 12.43 -20.57 2.76
N VAL A 324 12.74 -20.11 1.55
CA VAL A 324 13.95 -19.34 1.25
C VAL A 324 13.61 -17.85 1.14
N PRO A 325 14.42 -16.95 1.74
CA PRO A 325 14.20 -15.51 1.61
C PRO A 325 14.42 -15.03 0.17
N PHE A 326 13.70 -13.97 -0.22
CA PHE A 326 13.99 -13.27 -1.47
C PHE A 326 15.40 -12.66 -1.48
N GLY A 327 16.00 -12.56 -2.66
CA GLY A 327 17.30 -11.89 -2.86
C GLY A 327 18.52 -12.76 -2.54
N MET A 328 18.38 -14.08 -2.52
CA MET A 328 19.52 -14.99 -2.50
C MET A 328 20.29 -14.90 -3.83
N GLU A 329 21.62 -14.96 -3.77
CA GLU A 329 22.48 -14.91 -4.96
C GLU A 329 22.38 -16.19 -5.81
N LYS A 330 22.04 -17.32 -5.17
CA LYS A 330 21.97 -18.64 -5.80
C LYS A 330 20.60 -18.90 -6.42
N SER A 331 20.57 -19.71 -7.47
CA SER A 331 19.31 -20.11 -8.10
C SER A 331 18.53 -21.08 -7.20
N ASP A 332 17.21 -21.17 -7.43
CA ASP A 332 16.34 -22.07 -6.69
C ASP A 332 16.78 -23.55 -6.90
N GLU A 333 17.31 -23.89 -8.08
CA GLU A 333 17.88 -25.22 -8.39
C GLU A 333 19.16 -25.51 -7.59
N GLU A 334 20.06 -24.52 -7.49
CA GLU A 334 21.28 -24.64 -6.70
C GLU A 334 20.98 -24.78 -5.20
N LEU A 335 20.04 -23.99 -4.69
CA LEU A 335 19.59 -24.07 -3.30
C LEU A 335 18.92 -25.40 -3.00
N THR A 336 18.07 -25.90 -3.92
CA THR A 336 17.44 -27.22 -3.81
C THR A 336 18.51 -28.31 -3.69
N ALA A 337 19.53 -28.30 -4.55
CA ALA A 337 20.62 -29.28 -4.50
C ALA A 337 21.41 -29.17 -3.19
N MET A 338 21.77 -27.96 -2.76
CA MET A 338 22.51 -27.75 -1.51
C MET A 338 21.73 -28.21 -0.28
N ILE A 339 20.43 -27.90 -0.21
CA ILE A 339 19.57 -28.31 0.89
C ILE A 339 19.45 -29.84 0.91
N ARG A 340 19.18 -30.45 -0.25
CA ARG A 340 19.10 -31.90 -0.40
C ARG A 340 20.38 -32.59 0.09
N ASP A 341 21.54 -32.14 -0.38
CA ASP A 341 22.83 -32.75 -0.04
C ASP A 341 23.19 -32.55 1.44
N SER A 342 22.93 -31.35 1.99
CA SER A 342 23.18 -31.04 3.41
C SER A 342 22.29 -31.88 4.34
N ALA A 343 20.99 -31.97 4.04
CA ALA A 343 20.04 -32.74 4.82
C ALA A 343 20.30 -34.26 4.71
N ALA A 344 20.65 -34.75 3.52
CA ALA A 344 20.98 -36.16 3.30
C ALA A 344 22.26 -36.56 4.05
N ALA A 345 23.26 -35.67 4.09
CA ALA A 345 24.50 -35.91 4.82
C ALA A 345 24.31 -35.95 6.34
N GLU A 346 23.42 -35.11 6.89
CA GLU A 346 23.16 -35.06 8.33
C GLU A 346 22.28 -36.23 8.80
N THR A 347 21.20 -36.51 8.07
CA THR A 347 20.17 -37.49 8.48
C THR A 347 20.44 -38.92 7.96
N GLY A 348 21.28 -39.07 6.94
CA GLY A 348 21.48 -40.33 6.23
C GLY A 348 20.25 -40.83 5.44
N CYS A 349 19.24 -39.98 5.24
CA CYS A 349 17.98 -40.32 4.58
C CYS A 349 17.93 -39.84 3.13
N GLU A 350 17.02 -40.41 2.33
CA GLU A 350 16.68 -39.85 1.01
C GLU A 350 15.86 -38.57 1.20
N ILE A 351 16.24 -37.48 0.52
CA ILE A 351 15.62 -36.17 0.70
C ILE A 351 14.84 -35.76 -0.55
N ASP A 352 13.56 -35.49 -0.36
CA ASP A 352 12.69 -34.81 -1.30
C ASP A 352 12.39 -33.40 -0.77
N VAL A 353 12.87 -32.37 -1.45
CA VAL A 353 12.75 -31.00 -0.99
C VAL A 353 12.20 -30.12 -2.09
N LYS A 354 11.23 -29.29 -1.73
CA LYS A 354 10.70 -28.22 -2.56
C LYS A 354 11.18 -26.88 -1.98
N VAL A 355 11.82 -26.06 -2.80
CA VAL A 355 12.22 -24.71 -2.40
C VAL A 355 11.11 -23.74 -2.74
N GLU A 356 10.65 -23.00 -1.73
CA GLU A 356 9.61 -22.00 -1.86
C GLU A 356 10.10 -20.63 -1.41
N LYS A 357 9.41 -19.57 -1.85
CA LYS A 357 9.67 -18.19 -1.42
C LYS A 357 8.50 -17.70 -0.61
N GLY A 358 8.76 -17.25 0.61
CA GLY A 358 7.71 -16.82 1.53
C GLY A 358 6.96 -15.59 1.03
N TYR A 359 5.64 -15.69 0.96
CA TYR A 359 4.75 -14.62 0.51
C TYR A 359 4.59 -13.48 1.52
N VAL A 360 5.12 -13.67 2.73
CA VAL A 360 4.78 -12.90 3.92
C VAL A 360 5.98 -12.52 4.76
#